data_AF-A0A069DM13-F1
#
_entry.id   AF-A0A069DM13-F1
#
_cell.length_a   1.000
_cell.length_b   1.000
_cell.length_c   1.000
_cell.angle_alpha   90.00
_cell.angle_beta   90.00
_cell.angle_gamma   90.00
#
_symmetry.space_group_name_H-M   'P 1'
#
loop_
_entity.id
_entity.type
_entity.pdbx_description
1 polymer ?
#
loop_
_entity_poly.entity_id
_entity_poly.type
_entity_poly.pdbx_seq_one_letter_code
_entity_poly.pdbx_strand_id
1 'polypeptide(L)'
;MVNSHPLSAKQIMKNTSNIYELWNDVKDLLQTRLETLDQGLHSHRFRDKILVLNQWTNEIQAKFTNIKIQNGSEETRQILEDMKGQHGTILSKLEIMESEKERLRLNIEACEVLVAHSMETLAQDLRKLKMLIDSKENLLNEVMDFHDFKKQLSDLESWMERTSKRTQAYMNDVTETVSRKHVHDELSSEIESRRQYVTELQLKKQNDFHCFTKDNLDVLTNCWCSFERKWHALQSQVRMLGDLVENTDGLNHILNDFDAIESWLDEQEKKIYLEPSNKLNDSLDESGFENGFLENELSNQNELEEFLKIQDEKVRSTCDKIDSFKMVKTGDNDSTDMTFSSEVQI
;
A
#
# COMPACT_ATOMS: atom_id res chain seq x y z
N MET A 1 -102.60 -42.05 46.53
CA MET A 1 -101.34 -41.75 47.23
C MET A 1 -100.25 -42.58 46.60
N VAL A 2 -99.36 -41.96 45.82
CA VAL A 2 -98.27 -42.67 45.16
C VAL A 2 -97.17 -42.88 46.20
N ASN A 3 -97.03 -44.12 46.69
CA ASN A 3 -95.92 -44.53 47.55
C ASN A 3 -94.64 -44.55 46.70
N SER A 4 -93.96 -43.42 46.60
CA SER A 4 -92.60 -43.35 46.06
C SER A 4 -91.65 -44.08 47.01
N HIS A 5 -91.12 -45.23 46.56
CA HIS A 5 -90.20 -46.05 47.35
C HIS A 5 -88.90 -45.28 47.67
N PRO A 6 -88.50 -45.15 48.95
CA PRO A 6 -87.33 -44.35 49.37
C PRO A 6 -85.98 -44.88 48.85
N LEU A 7 -85.91 -46.16 48.46
CA LEU A 7 -84.73 -46.75 47.83
C LEU A 7 -84.51 -46.23 46.39
N SER A 8 -85.59 -45.98 45.64
CA SER A 8 -85.52 -45.41 44.29
C SER A 8 -85.04 -43.95 44.34
N ALA A 9 -85.50 -43.17 45.31
CA ALA A 9 -85.08 -41.78 45.49
C ALA A 9 -83.58 -41.63 45.80
N LYS A 10 -83.02 -42.49 46.67
CA LYS A 10 -81.57 -42.51 46.96
C LYS A 10 -80.74 -42.86 45.74
N GLN A 11 -81.18 -43.86 44.95
CA GLN A 11 -80.51 -44.25 43.72
C GLN A 11 -80.53 -43.11 42.68
N ILE A 12 -81.67 -42.42 42.56
CA ILE A 12 -81.82 -41.25 41.68
C ILE A 12 -80.86 -40.14 42.10
N MET A 13 -80.80 -39.77 43.39
CA MET A 13 -79.89 -38.72 43.88
C MET A 13 -78.41 -39.05 43.61
N LYS A 14 -78.00 -40.30 43.83
CA LYS A 14 -76.63 -40.75 43.52
C LYS A 14 -76.34 -40.64 42.03
N ASN A 15 -77.26 -41.10 41.17
CA ASN A 15 -77.10 -41.03 39.73
C ASN A 15 -77.05 -39.57 39.25
N THR A 16 -77.87 -38.69 39.81
CA THR A 16 -77.83 -37.25 39.51
C THR A 16 -76.49 -36.63 39.90
N SER A 17 -75.95 -36.94 41.08
CA SER A 17 -74.61 -36.48 41.50
C SER A 17 -73.52 -36.97 40.54
N ASN A 18 -73.52 -38.26 40.20
CA ASN A 18 -72.58 -38.83 39.25
C ASN A 18 -72.67 -38.17 37.86
N ILE A 19 -73.87 -37.83 37.39
CA ILE A 19 -74.04 -37.13 36.11
C ILE A 19 -73.45 -35.72 36.19
N TYR A 20 -73.60 -35.01 37.31
CA TYR A 20 -72.98 -33.70 37.50
C TYR A 20 -71.45 -33.77 37.52
N GLU A 21 -70.88 -34.79 38.19
CA GLU A 21 -69.43 -35.04 38.19
C GLU A 21 -68.91 -35.31 36.78
N LEU A 22 -69.51 -36.27 36.07
CA LEU A 22 -69.13 -36.59 34.68
C LEU A 22 -69.29 -35.40 33.73
N TRP A 23 -70.30 -34.55 33.95
CA TRP A 23 -70.50 -33.35 33.15
C TRP A 23 -69.41 -32.30 33.41
N ASN A 24 -68.97 -32.14 34.66
CA ASN A 24 -67.86 -31.26 35.00
C ASN A 24 -66.53 -31.81 34.43
N ASP A 25 -66.29 -33.11 34.52
CA ASP A 25 -65.11 -33.74 33.92
C ASP A 25 -65.05 -33.52 32.41
N VAL A 26 -66.19 -33.67 31.71
CA VAL A 26 -66.28 -33.41 30.26
C VAL A 26 -65.99 -31.94 29.95
N LYS A 27 -66.49 -31.00 30.76
CA LYS A 27 -66.19 -29.56 30.58
C LYS A 27 -64.70 -29.27 30.75
N ASP A 28 -64.07 -29.82 31.78
CA ASP A 28 -62.66 -29.62 32.06
C ASP A 28 -61.77 -30.23 30.97
N LEU A 29 -62.13 -31.43 30.49
CA LEU A 29 -61.48 -32.07 29.34
C LEU A 29 -61.63 -31.24 28.05
N LEU A 30 -62.81 -30.67 27.82
CA LEU A 30 -63.09 -29.87 26.62
C LEU A 30 -62.34 -28.55 26.66
N GLN A 31 -62.27 -27.89 27.81
CA GLN A 31 -61.46 -26.69 28.03
C GLN A 31 -59.97 -26.98 27.81
N THR A 32 -59.44 -28.03 28.43
CA THR A 32 -58.04 -28.46 28.27
C THR A 32 -57.72 -28.75 26.80
N ARG A 33 -58.64 -29.42 26.09
CA ARG A 33 -58.47 -29.72 24.67
C ARG A 33 -58.48 -28.45 23.81
N LEU A 34 -59.35 -27.48 24.10
CA LEU A 34 -59.38 -26.20 23.39
C LEU A 34 -58.06 -25.43 23.58
N GLU A 35 -57.54 -25.35 24.80
CA GLU A 35 -56.27 -24.70 25.10
C GLU A 35 -55.10 -25.40 24.40
N THR A 36 -55.09 -26.74 24.40
CA THR A 36 -54.06 -27.54 23.71
C THR A 36 -54.10 -27.30 22.20
N LEU A 37 -55.29 -27.24 21.60
CA LEU A 37 -55.44 -26.97 20.16
C LEU A 37 -55.02 -25.54 19.80
N ASP A 38 -55.34 -24.56 20.65
CA ASP A 38 -54.95 -23.17 20.44
C ASP A 38 -53.41 -23.00 20.53
N GLN A 39 -52.77 -23.64 21.51
CA GLN A 39 -51.31 -23.67 21.63
C GLN A 39 -50.65 -24.35 20.42
N GLY A 40 -51.21 -25.48 19.96
CA GLY A 40 -50.73 -26.16 18.76
C GLY A 40 -50.82 -25.27 17.51
N LEU A 41 -51.94 -24.56 17.33
CA LEU A 41 -52.13 -23.62 16.22
C LEU A 41 -51.10 -22.47 16.26
N HIS A 42 -50.86 -21.90 17.43
CA HIS A 42 -49.87 -20.85 17.61
C HIS A 42 -48.44 -21.34 17.32
N SER A 43 -48.08 -22.54 17.79
CA SER A 43 -46.79 -23.18 17.49
C SER A 43 -46.60 -23.40 15.99
N HIS A 44 -47.62 -23.89 15.27
CA HIS A 44 -47.56 -24.07 13.82
C HIS A 44 -47.37 -22.74 13.08
N ARG A 45 -48.14 -21.70 13.43
CA ARG A 45 -47.98 -20.36 12.83
C ARG A 45 -46.59 -19.77 13.08
N PHE A 46 -46.04 -19.97 14.28
CA PHE A 46 -44.69 -19.53 14.59
C PHE A 46 -43.65 -20.27 13.75
N ARG A 47 -43.79 -21.59 13.60
CA ARG A 47 -42.92 -22.41 12.75
C ARG A 47 -42.98 -21.96 11.29
N ASP A 48 -44.15 -21.64 10.75
CA ASP A 48 -44.28 -21.15 9.37
C ASP A 48 -43.49 -19.86 9.16
N LYS A 49 -43.50 -18.94 10.14
CA LYS A 49 -42.65 -17.74 10.12
C LYS A 49 -41.16 -18.09 10.10
N ILE A 50 -40.72 -19.08 10.88
CA ILE A 50 -39.31 -19.54 10.88
C ILE A 50 -38.94 -20.09 9.50
N LEU A 51 -39.80 -20.91 8.90
CA LEU A 51 -39.56 -21.51 7.59
C LEU A 51 -39.41 -20.45 6.50
N VAL A 52 -40.27 -19.43 6.49
CA VAL A 52 -40.17 -18.31 5.55
C VAL A 52 -38.85 -17.54 5.74
N LEU A 53 -38.45 -17.29 6.98
CA LEU A 53 -37.21 -16.58 7.28
C LEU A 53 -35.97 -17.41 6.90
N ASN A 54 -36.02 -18.72 7.12
CA ASN A 54 -34.95 -19.63 6.72
C ASN A 54 -34.85 -19.74 5.19
N GLN A 55 -35.98 -19.87 4.49
CA GLN A 55 -36.00 -19.84 3.03
C GLN A 55 -35.35 -18.56 2.49
N TRP A 56 -35.72 -17.40 3.03
CA TRP A 56 -35.14 -16.13 2.62
C TRP A 56 -33.63 -16.05 2.91
N THR A 57 -33.17 -16.57 4.04
CA THR A 57 -31.74 -16.67 4.39
C THR A 57 -30.98 -17.52 3.36
N ASN A 58 -31.55 -18.67 2.97
CA ASN A 58 -30.96 -19.55 1.97
C ASN A 58 -30.94 -18.95 0.57
N GLU A 59 -31.99 -18.23 0.17
CA GLU A 59 -32.05 -17.51 -1.11
C GLU A 59 -30.94 -16.46 -1.21
N ILE A 60 -30.74 -15.69 -0.12
CA ILE A 60 -29.64 -14.73 -0.01
C ILE A 60 -28.31 -15.48 -0.13
N GLN A 61 -28.06 -16.50 0.70
CA GLN A 61 -26.81 -17.26 0.65
C GLN A 61 -26.51 -17.82 -0.75
N ALA A 62 -27.51 -18.39 -1.44
CA ALA A 62 -27.36 -18.92 -2.79
C ALA A 62 -27.02 -17.83 -3.81
N LYS A 63 -27.66 -16.65 -3.72
CA LYS A 63 -27.37 -15.50 -4.59
C LYS A 63 -25.91 -15.07 -4.47
N PHE A 64 -25.37 -15.00 -3.26
CA PHE A 64 -24.03 -14.45 -3.00
C PHE A 64 -22.89 -15.47 -3.18
N THR A 65 -23.17 -16.76 -3.05
CA THR A 65 -22.16 -17.81 -3.29
C THR A 65 -21.63 -17.76 -4.73
N ASN A 66 -22.48 -17.41 -5.71
CA ASN A 66 -22.13 -17.38 -7.12
C ASN A 66 -21.47 -16.08 -7.60
N ILE A 67 -21.35 -15.07 -6.73
CA ILE A 67 -20.79 -13.78 -7.11
C ILE A 67 -19.26 -13.88 -7.17
N LYS A 68 -18.72 -13.68 -8.37
CA LYS A 68 -17.28 -13.62 -8.64
C LYS A 68 -16.80 -12.18 -8.42
N ILE A 69 -15.95 -11.99 -7.41
CA ILE A 69 -15.24 -10.73 -7.18
C ILE A 69 -14.03 -10.74 -8.11
N GLN A 70 -14.17 -10.19 -9.33
CA GLN A 70 -13.10 -10.26 -10.33
C GLN A 70 -12.37 -8.93 -10.58
N ASN A 71 -12.86 -7.78 -10.10
CA ASN A 71 -12.22 -6.48 -10.42
C ASN A 71 -12.41 -5.39 -9.35
N GLY A 72 -12.78 -5.73 -8.11
CA GLY A 72 -13.03 -4.73 -7.06
C GLY A 72 -14.02 -3.64 -7.50
N SER A 73 -14.98 -3.99 -8.36
CA SER A 73 -15.86 -3.00 -8.99
C SER A 73 -16.78 -2.37 -7.96
N GLU A 74 -17.17 -1.12 -8.22
CA GLU A 74 -18.19 -0.42 -7.42
C GLU A 74 -19.50 -1.23 -7.34
N GLU A 75 -19.80 -2.00 -8.38
CA GLU A 75 -20.93 -2.94 -8.42
C GLU A 75 -20.77 -4.04 -7.36
N THR A 76 -19.57 -4.59 -7.17
CA THR A 76 -19.30 -5.60 -6.15
C THR A 76 -19.42 -5.03 -4.74
N ARG A 77 -18.99 -3.77 -4.55
CA ARG A 77 -19.15 -3.04 -3.29
C ARG A 77 -20.61 -2.80 -2.95
N GLN A 78 -21.40 -2.34 -3.92
CA GLN A 78 -22.84 -2.15 -3.75
C GLN A 78 -23.56 -3.46 -3.41
N ILE A 79 -23.19 -4.55 -4.08
CA ILE A 79 -23.72 -5.89 -3.82
C ILE A 79 -23.42 -6.35 -2.38
N LEU A 80 -22.22 -6.10 -1.87
CA LEU A 80 -21.85 -6.44 -0.49
C LEU A 80 -22.63 -5.59 0.53
N GLU A 81 -22.81 -4.30 0.27
CA GLU A 81 -23.58 -3.42 1.14
C GLU A 81 -25.06 -3.83 1.19
N ASP A 82 -25.64 -4.19 0.04
CA ASP A 82 -26.98 -4.77 -0.04
C ASP A 82 -27.08 -6.07 0.79
N MET A 83 -26.03 -6.91 0.77
CA MET A 83 -25.98 -8.15 1.55
C MET A 83 -25.97 -7.87 3.06
N LYS A 84 -25.17 -6.89 3.51
CA LYS A 84 -25.13 -6.46 4.91
C LYS A 84 -26.48 -5.91 5.36
N GLY A 85 -27.13 -5.08 4.53
CA GLY A 85 -28.46 -4.54 4.79
C GLY A 85 -29.52 -5.64 4.93
N GLN A 86 -29.47 -6.65 4.04
CA GLN A 86 -30.37 -7.81 4.10
C GLN A 86 -30.13 -8.67 5.35
N HIS A 87 -28.87 -8.95 5.69
CA HIS A 87 -28.51 -9.67 6.92
C HIS A 87 -28.97 -8.92 8.18
N GLY A 88 -28.78 -7.60 8.24
CA GLY A 88 -29.30 -6.76 9.32
C GLY A 88 -30.82 -6.86 9.45
N THR A 89 -31.54 -6.85 8.33
CA THR A 89 -33.01 -7.02 8.32
C THR A 89 -33.43 -8.41 8.83
N ILE A 90 -32.69 -9.47 8.49
CA ILE A 90 -32.97 -10.81 9.02
C ILE A 90 -32.72 -10.86 10.53
N LEU A 91 -31.63 -10.28 11.03
CA LEU A 91 -31.35 -10.22 12.46
C LEU A 91 -32.45 -9.50 13.24
N SER A 92 -32.93 -8.35 12.76
CA SER A 92 -34.07 -7.66 13.39
C SER A 92 -35.34 -8.52 13.40
N LYS A 93 -35.59 -9.30 12.34
CA LYS A 93 -36.72 -10.25 12.34
C LYS A 93 -36.51 -11.41 13.31
N LEU A 94 -35.29 -11.92 13.44
CA LEU A 94 -34.95 -12.97 14.40
C LEU A 94 -35.20 -12.51 15.84
N GLU A 95 -34.80 -11.28 16.18
CA GLU A 95 -35.01 -10.71 17.52
C GLU A 95 -36.51 -10.59 17.88
N ILE A 96 -37.33 -10.17 16.91
CA ILE A 96 -38.80 -10.16 17.06
C ILE A 96 -39.31 -11.59 17.30
N MET A 97 -38.76 -12.57 16.59
CA MET A 97 -39.17 -13.97 16.73
C MET A 97 -38.70 -14.60 18.04
N GLU A 98 -37.52 -14.26 18.56
CA GLU A 98 -37.08 -14.68 19.90
C GLU A 98 -38.01 -14.12 20.98
N SER A 99 -38.43 -12.87 20.85
CA SER A 99 -39.41 -12.26 21.73
C SER A 99 -40.78 -12.94 21.64
N GLU A 100 -41.22 -13.32 20.44
CA GLU A 100 -42.47 -14.06 20.23
C GLU A 100 -42.39 -15.49 20.77
N LYS A 101 -41.24 -16.16 20.64
CA LYS A 101 -40.96 -17.48 21.25
C LYS A 101 -41.09 -17.42 22.77
N GLU A 102 -40.48 -16.43 23.40
CA GLU A 102 -40.55 -16.27 24.86
C GLU A 102 -41.99 -16.01 25.34
N ARG A 103 -42.77 -15.27 24.54
CA ARG A 103 -44.20 -15.04 24.81
C ARG A 103 -45.06 -16.29 24.60
N LEU A 104 -44.64 -17.20 23.73
CA LEU A 104 -45.45 -18.36 23.33
C LEU A 104 -45.58 -19.43 24.42
N ARG A 105 -44.81 -19.38 25.52
CA ARG A 105 -44.87 -20.29 26.70
C ARG A 105 -45.65 -21.58 26.43
N LEU A 106 -45.06 -22.45 25.61
CA LEU A 106 -45.72 -23.63 25.09
C LEU A 106 -45.82 -24.66 26.22
N ASN A 107 -47.03 -24.99 26.69
CA ASN A 107 -47.21 -26.05 27.69
C ASN A 107 -47.15 -27.45 27.07
N ILE A 108 -46.96 -27.55 25.75
CA ILE A 108 -46.83 -28.79 25.00
C ILE A 108 -45.36 -28.99 24.65
N GLU A 109 -44.70 -29.91 25.38
CA GLU A 109 -43.27 -30.23 25.23
C GLU A 109 -42.87 -30.53 23.78
N ALA A 110 -43.69 -31.30 23.04
CA ALA A 110 -43.43 -31.63 21.64
C ALA A 110 -43.38 -30.39 20.73
N CYS A 111 -44.23 -29.38 20.99
CA CYS A 111 -44.24 -28.12 20.24
C CYS A 111 -43.02 -27.26 20.58
N GLU A 112 -42.61 -27.24 21.85
CA GLU A 112 -41.43 -26.52 22.31
C GLU A 112 -40.14 -27.06 21.66
N VAL A 113 -39.96 -28.38 21.65
CA VAL A 113 -38.81 -29.05 21.03
C VAL A 113 -38.71 -28.72 19.54
N LEU A 114 -39.84 -28.78 18.81
CA LEU A 114 -39.88 -28.47 17.37
C LEU A 114 -39.54 -27.00 17.09
N VAL A 115 -40.05 -26.08 17.90
CA VAL A 115 -39.76 -24.64 17.77
C VAL A 115 -38.30 -24.35 18.09
N ALA A 116 -37.76 -24.92 19.17
CA ALA A 116 -36.36 -24.77 19.54
C ALA A 116 -35.41 -25.28 18.45
N HIS A 117 -35.69 -26.46 17.89
CA HIS A 117 -34.91 -27.01 16.78
C HIS A 117 -34.94 -26.13 15.52
N SER A 118 -36.11 -25.58 15.20
CA SER A 118 -36.27 -24.69 14.03
C SER A 118 -35.50 -23.38 14.20
N MET A 119 -35.51 -22.80 15.40
CA MET A 119 -34.74 -21.60 15.74
C MET A 119 -33.23 -21.86 15.70
N GLU A 120 -32.76 -23.00 16.20
CA GLU A 120 -31.35 -23.37 16.14
C GLU A 120 -30.87 -23.53 14.69
N THR A 121 -31.67 -24.18 13.84
CA THR A 121 -31.37 -24.30 12.40
C THR A 121 -31.24 -22.91 11.76
N LEU A 122 -32.19 -22.00 12.02
CA LEU A 122 -32.12 -20.63 11.50
C LEU A 122 -30.87 -19.88 12.02
N ALA A 123 -30.52 -20.03 13.29
CA ALA A 123 -29.33 -19.42 13.87
C ALA A 123 -28.02 -19.98 13.25
N GLN A 124 -28.00 -21.26 12.88
CA GLN A 124 -26.88 -21.86 12.14
C GLN A 124 -26.76 -21.28 10.73
N ASP A 125 -27.87 -21.16 10.00
CA ASP A 125 -27.86 -20.62 8.64
C ASP A 125 -27.50 -19.13 8.63
N LEU A 126 -27.89 -18.38 9.66
CA LEU A 126 -27.44 -17.00 9.85
C LEU A 126 -25.94 -16.88 10.14
N ARG A 127 -25.39 -17.78 10.96
CA ARG A 127 -23.92 -17.83 11.16
C ARG A 127 -23.18 -18.11 9.85
N LYS A 128 -23.68 -19.02 9.02
CA LYS A 128 -23.10 -19.29 7.69
C LYS A 128 -23.19 -18.06 6.78
N LEU A 129 -24.34 -17.39 6.76
CA LEU A 129 -24.53 -16.17 5.98
C LEU A 129 -23.55 -15.07 6.42
N LYS A 130 -23.37 -14.87 7.73
CA LYS A 130 -22.39 -13.91 8.27
C LYS A 130 -20.96 -14.25 7.85
N MET A 131 -20.53 -15.50 8.02
CA MET A 131 -19.19 -15.92 7.57
C MET A 131 -18.99 -15.69 6.06
N LEU A 132 -20.04 -15.89 5.26
CA LEU A 132 -19.99 -15.60 3.82
C LEU A 132 -19.85 -14.09 3.55
N ILE A 133 -20.56 -13.23 4.29
CA ILE A 133 -20.42 -11.76 4.20
C ILE A 133 -19.00 -11.36 4.53
N ASP A 134 -18.50 -11.78 5.70
CA ASP A 134 -17.18 -11.41 6.20
C ASP A 134 -16.08 -11.89 5.23
N SER A 135 -16.21 -13.11 4.70
CA SER A 135 -15.29 -13.64 3.69
C SER A 135 -15.31 -12.85 2.38
N LYS A 136 -16.50 -12.45 1.90
CA LYS A 136 -16.63 -11.65 0.67
C LYS A 136 -16.15 -10.22 0.86
N GLU A 137 -16.35 -9.64 2.04
CA GLU A 137 -15.82 -8.34 2.42
C GLU A 137 -14.31 -8.32 2.44
N ASN A 138 -13.69 -9.30 3.10
CA ASN A 138 -12.23 -9.43 3.13
C ASN A 138 -11.67 -9.59 1.71
N LEU A 139 -12.26 -10.46 0.90
CA LEU A 139 -11.83 -10.64 -0.49
C LEU A 139 -12.01 -9.36 -1.33
N LEU A 140 -13.09 -8.60 -1.12
CA LEU A 140 -13.28 -7.33 -1.80
C LEU A 140 -12.20 -6.32 -1.41
N ASN A 141 -11.91 -6.20 -0.12
CA ASN A 141 -10.86 -5.31 0.38
C ASN A 141 -9.49 -5.70 -0.18
N GLU A 142 -9.14 -6.98 -0.17
CA GLU A 142 -7.89 -7.49 -0.78
C GLU A 142 -7.78 -7.13 -2.26
N VAL A 143 -8.87 -7.27 -3.03
CA VAL A 143 -8.88 -6.91 -4.46
C VAL A 143 -8.78 -5.39 -4.66
N MET A 144 -9.42 -4.59 -3.81
CA MET A 144 -9.28 -3.13 -3.85
C MET A 144 -7.84 -2.71 -3.53
N ASP A 145 -7.24 -3.28 -2.48
CA ASP A 145 -5.86 -3.04 -2.10
C ASP A 145 -4.88 -3.39 -3.22
N PHE A 146 -5.14 -4.47 -3.96
CA PHE A 146 -4.38 -4.86 -5.14
C PHE A 146 -4.49 -3.84 -6.28
N HIS A 147 -5.69 -3.34 -6.56
CA HIS A 147 -5.88 -2.31 -7.59
C HIS A 147 -5.23 -0.97 -7.21
N ASP A 148 -5.35 -0.56 -5.94
CA ASP A 148 -4.69 0.64 -5.44
C ASP A 148 -3.17 0.50 -5.50
N PHE A 149 -2.63 -0.66 -5.13
CA PHE A 149 -1.21 -0.96 -5.30
C PHE A 149 -0.77 -0.84 -6.76
N LYS A 150 -1.53 -1.43 -7.70
CA LYS A 150 -1.22 -1.36 -9.14
C LYS A 150 -1.25 0.08 -9.65
N LYS A 151 -2.20 0.89 -9.20
CA LYS A 151 -2.29 2.30 -9.54
C LYS A 151 -1.07 3.08 -9.02
N GLN A 152 -0.73 2.89 -7.75
CA GLN A 152 0.45 3.49 -7.12
C GLN A 152 1.74 3.14 -7.86
N LEU A 153 1.90 1.87 -8.26
CA LEU A 153 3.02 1.42 -9.08
C LEU A 153 3.06 2.14 -10.44
N SER A 154 1.92 2.23 -11.13
CA SER A 154 1.80 2.90 -12.43
C SER A 154 2.11 4.40 -12.36
N ASP A 155 1.65 5.09 -11.31
CA ASP A 155 1.91 6.50 -11.09
C ASP A 155 3.41 6.75 -10.86
N LEU A 156 4.05 5.86 -10.10
CA LEU A 156 5.48 5.93 -9.83
C LEU A 156 6.32 5.59 -11.07
N GLU A 157 5.92 4.60 -11.87
CA GLU A 157 6.56 4.31 -13.16
C GLU A 157 6.48 5.51 -14.11
N SER A 158 5.33 6.18 -14.16
CA SER A 158 5.13 7.38 -14.98
C SER A 158 5.98 8.56 -14.52
N TRP A 159 6.20 8.69 -13.21
CA TRP A 159 7.15 9.65 -12.67
C TRP A 159 8.60 9.26 -13.00
N MET A 160 8.99 8.00 -12.85
CA MET A 160 10.34 7.53 -13.19
C MET A 160 10.66 7.78 -14.67
N GLU A 161 9.73 7.51 -15.58
CA GLU A 161 9.94 7.74 -17.01
C GLU A 161 10.15 9.23 -17.33
N ARG A 162 9.34 10.12 -16.75
CA ARG A 162 9.51 11.58 -16.90
C ARG A 162 10.85 12.04 -16.35
N THR A 163 11.23 11.53 -15.18
CA THR A 163 12.48 11.90 -14.49
C THR A 163 13.71 11.37 -15.23
N SER A 164 13.65 10.16 -15.77
CA SER A 164 14.70 9.57 -16.61
C SER A 164 14.92 10.39 -17.87
N LYS A 165 13.84 10.77 -18.58
CA LYS A 165 13.93 11.66 -19.76
C LYS A 165 14.52 13.03 -19.40
N ARG A 166 14.09 13.62 -18.28
CA ARG A 166 14.65 14.89 -17.76
C ARG A 166 16.16 14.74 -17.50
N THR A 167 16.57 13.71 -16.78
CA THR A 167 17.98 13.44 -16.45
C THR A 167 18.83 13.25 -17.70
N GLN A 168 18.35 12.46 -18.67
CA GLN A 168 19.06 12.22 -19.92
C GLN A 168 19.22 13.50 -20.77
N ALA A 169 18.22 14.39 -20.76
CA ALA A 169 18.32 15.68 -21.44
C ALA A 169 19.46 16.53 -20.86
N TYR A 170 19.59 16.59 -19.54
CA TYR A 170 20.67 17.34 -18.87
C TYR A 170 22.05 16.70 -19.03
N MET A 171 22.14 15.37 -19.10
CA MET A 171 23.42 14.69 -19.38
C MET A 171 23.97 15.04 -20.78
N ASN A 172 23.09 15.35 -21.72
CA ASN A 172 23.45 15.70 -23.10
C ASN A 172 23.70 17.21 -23.30
N ASP A 173 23.30 18.06 -22.36
CA ASP A 173 23.52 19.50 -22.43
C ASP A 173 24.90 19.87 -21.85
N VAL A 174 25.76 20.40 -22.71
CA VAL A 174 27.16 20.74 -22.40
C VAL A 174 27.29 22.17 -21.85
N THR A 175 26.26 23.00 -21.96
CA THR A 175 26.47 24.46 -21.94
C THR A 175 26.38 25.15 -20.58
N GLU A 176 25.84 24.51 -19.52
CA GLU A 176 25.69 25.18 -18.22
C GLU A 176 25.91 24.22 -17.03
N THR A 177 27.04 24.35 -16.33
CA THR A 177 27.45 23.47 -15.21
C THR A 177 26.71 23.78 -13.92
N VAL A 178 26.50 25.07 -13.60
CA VAL A 178 25.75 25.52 -12.43
C VAL A 178 24.31 25.01 -12.48
N SER A 179 23.66 25.07 -13.64
CA SER A 179 22.32 24.54 -13.85
C SER A 179 22.26 23.01 -13.70
N ARG A 180 23.29 22.28 -14.14
CA ARG A 180 23.36 20.82 -13.97
C ARG A 180 23.53 20.40 -12.50
N LYS A 181 24.34 21.13 -11.73
CA LYS A 181 24.51 20.89 -10.28
C LYS A 181 23.20 21.09 -9.53
N HIS A 182 22.52 22.21 -9.76
CA HIS A 182 21.24 22.48 -9.11
C HIS A 182 20.20 21.39 -9.42
N VAL A 183 20.12 20.95 -10.67
CA VAL A 183 19.21 19.88 -11.09
C VAL A 183 19.60 18.54 -10.47
N HIS A 184 20.88 18.20 -10.38
CA HIS A 184 21.34 16.99 -9.70
C HIS A 184 20.90 16.96 -8.23
N ASP A 185 21.06 18.07 -7.51
CA ASP A 185 20.68 18.16 -6.10
C ASP A 185 19.16 18.07 -5.91
N GLU A 186 18.38 18.73 -6.78
CA GLU A 186 16.91 18.63 -6.82
C GLU A 186 16.47 17.17 -7.05
N LEU A 187 17.01 16.51 -8.08
CA LEU A 187 16.68 15.14 -8.43
C LEU A 187 17.10 14.14 -7.34
N SER A 188 18.27 14.34 -6.74
CA SER A 188 18.76 13.49 -5.65
C SER A 188 17.86 13.59 -4.41
N SER A 189 17.47 14.80 -4.04
CA SER A 189 16.49 15.01 -2.96
C SER A 189 15.13 14.41 -3.30
N GLU A 190 14.70 14.52 -4.56
CA GLU A 190 13.43 13.99 -5.03
C GLU A 190 13.40 12.45 -4.98
N ILE A 191 14.47 11.79 -5.44
CA ILE A 191 14.65 10.33 -5.36
C ILE A 191 14.66 9.88 -3.90
N GLU A 192 15.39 10.58 -3.03
CA GLU A 192 15.48 10.18 -1.63
C GLU A 192 14.13 10.31 -0.92
N SER A 193 13.36 11.37 -1.19
CA SER A 193 12.01 11.52 -0.64
C SER A 193 11.05 10.39 -1.05
N ARG A 194 11.24 9.81 -2.24
CA ARG A 194 10.43 8.70 -2.75
C ARG A 194 10.96 7.32 -2.38
N ARG A 195 12.21 7.21 -1.90
CA ARG A 195 12.80 5.94 -1.46
C ARG A 195 11.94 5.30 -0.38
N GLN A 196 11.51 6.08 0.61
CA GLN A 196 10.65 5.59 1.69
C GLN A 196 9.34 5.01 1.13
N TYR A 197 8.71 5.71 0.18
CA TYR A 197 7.47 5.26 -0.45
C TYR A 197 7.66 3.96 -1.25
N VAL A 198 8.80 3.79 -1.93
CA VAL A 198 9.15 2.53 -2.61
C VAL A 198 9.31 1.38 -1.60
N THR A 199 9.96 1.64 -0.47
CA THR A 199 10.11 0.64 0.60
C THR A 199 8.76 0.24 1.20
N GLU A 200 7.85 1.19 1.40
CA GLU A 200 6.48 0.92 1.87
C GLU A 200 5.71 0.05 0.86
N LEU A 201 5.80 0.34 -0.44
CA LEU A 201 5.21 -0.49 -1.50
C LEU A 201 5.81 -1.91 -1.53
N GLN A 202 7.12 -2.03 -1.33
CA GLN A 202 7.79 -3.33 -1.28
C GLN A 202 7.28 -4.18 -0.11
N LEU A 203 7.12 -3.56 1.06
CA LEU A 203 6.57 -4.23 2.24
C LEU A 203 5.11 -4.63 1.99
N LYS A 204 4.30 -3.75 1.40
CA LYS A 204 2.91 -4.04 1.02
C LYS A 204 2.83 -5.25 0.09
N LYS A 205 3.72 -5.31 -0.92
CA LYS A 205 3.81 -6.46 -1.83
C LYS A 205 4.06 -7.78 -1.08
N GLN A 206 4.96 -7.76 -0.11
CA GLN A 206 5.37 -8.96 0.63
C GLN A 206 4.28 -9.45 1.58
N ASN A 207 3.56 -8.56 2.25
CA ASN A 207 2.61 -8.92 3.31
C ASN A 207 1.18 -9.18 2.82
N ASP A 208 0.72 -8.44 1.81
CA ASP A 208 -0.74 -8.31 1.58
C ASP A 208 -1.27 -9.24 0.47
N PHE A 209 -0.40 -9.86 -0.33
CA PHE A 209 -0.83 -10.59 -1.53
C PHE A 209 -0.71 -12.12 -1.46
N HIS A 210 -0.54 -12.70 -0.27
CA HIS A 210 -0.44 -14.16 -0.09
C HIS A 210 -1.72 -14.94 -0.50
N CYS A 211 -2.87 -14.27 -0.56
CA CYS A 211 -4.18 -14.86 -0.83
C CYS A 211 -4.51 -14.99 -2.32
N PHE A 212 -3.70 -14.42 -3.21
CA PHE A 212 -4.03 -14.32 -4.64
C PHE A 212 -3.82 -15.64 -5.40
N THR A 213 -4.59 -15.80 -6.48
CA THR A 213 -4.36 -16.87 -7.44
C THR A 213 -2.94 -16.75 -8.03
N LYS A 214 -2.34 -17.91 -8.35
CA LYS A 214 -0.99 -17.98 -8.92
C LYS A 214 -0.80 -17.03 -10.10
N ASP A 215 -1.78 -16.95 -11.00
CA ASP A 215 -1.74 -16.07 -12.17
C ASP A 215 -1.61 -14.58 -11.80
N ASN A 216 -2.32 -14.13 -10.76
CA ASN A 216 -2.24 -12.73 -10.31
C ASN A 216 -0.92 -12.43 -9.61
N LEU A 217 -0.38 -13.40 -8.84
CA LEU A 217 0.95 -13.31 -8.23
C LEU A 217 2.06 -13.24 -9.28
N ASP A 218 1.97 -14.00 -10.36
CA ASP A 218 2.94 -13.99 -11.45
C ASP A 218 2.92 -12.63 -12.17
N VAL A 219 1.74 -12.09 -12.46
CA VAL A 219 1.59 -10.74 -13.04
C VAL A 219 2.18 -9.68 -12.10
N LEU A 220 1.84 -9.72 -10.82
CA LEU A 220 2.35 -8.79 -9.81
C LEU A 220 3.88 -8.84 -9.71
N THR A 221 4.44 -10.05 -9.69
CA THR A 221 5.89 -10.27 -9.62
C THR A 221 6.59 -9.71 -10.85
N ASN A 222 6.05 -9.97 -12.04
CA ASN A 222 6.59 -9.43 -13.29
C ASN A 222 6.52 -7.89 -13.33
N CYS A 223 5.39 -7.29 -12.92
CA CYS A 223 5.24 -5.84 -12.81
C CYS A 223 6.28 -5.25 -11.84
N TRP A 224 6.46 -5.87 -10.68
CA TRP A 224 7.44 -5.41 -9.68
C TRP A 224 8.88 -5.51 -10.19
N CYS A 225 9.27 -6.63 -10.81
CA CYS A 225 10.62 -6.79 -11.37
C CYS A 225 10.89 -5.79 -12.51
N SER A 226 9.86 -5.42 -13.29
CA SER A 226 9.95 -4.34 -14.27
C SER A 226 10.17 -2.99 -13.58
N PHE A 227 9.39 -2.70 -12.54
CA PHE A 227 9.51 -1.50 -11.73
C PHE A 227 10.91 -1.35 -11.10
N GLU A 228 11.42 -2.40 -10.44
CA GLU A 228 12.76 -2.40 -9.81
C GLU A 228 13.88 -2.11 -10.82
N ARG A 229 13.81 -2.69 -12.01
CA ARG A 229 14.77 -2.41 -13.09
C ARG A 229 14.74 -0.93 -13.49
N LYS A 230 13.56 -0.33 -13.64
CA LYS A 230 13.42 1.09 -13.95
C LYS A 230 13.93 1.98 -12.82
N TRP A 231 13.65 1.60 -11.57
CA TRP A 231 14.11 2.32 -10.39
C TRP A 231 15.64 2.33 -10.28
N HIS A 232 16.28 1.17 -10.42
CA HIS A 232 17.75 1.08 -10.42
C HIS A 232 18.37 1.81 -11.61
N ALA A 233 17.77 1.74 -12.79
CA ALA A 233 18.25 2.49 -13.96
C ALA A 233 18.22 4.01 -13.70
N LEU A 234 17.14 4.53 -13.11
CA LEU A 234 17.05 5.95 -12.75
C LEU A 234 18.10 6.35 -11.70
N GLN A 235 18.30 5.54 -10.66
CA GLN A 235 19.33 5.79 -9.65
C GLN A 235 20.73 5.83 -10.27
N SER A 236 21.02 4.92 -11.20
CA SER A 236 22.28 4.89 -11.94
C SER A 236 22.46 6.15 -12.81
N GLN A 237 21.40 6.59 -13.51
CA GLN A 237 21.43 7.81 -14.32
C GLN A 237 21.71 9.07 -13.48
N VAL A 238 21.08 9.21 -12.32
CA VAL A 238 21.33 10.36 -11.44
C VAL A 238 22.74 10.32 -10.87
N ARG A 239 23.25 9.13 -10.50
CA ARG A 239 24.64 8.98 -10.06
C ARG A 239 25.63 9.39 -11.16
N MET A 240 25.41 8.94 -12.40
CA MET A 240 26.25 9.35 -13.54
C MET A 240 26.19 10.86 -13.79
N LEU A 241 25.03 11.49 -13.59
CA LEU A 241 24.92 12.95 -13.66
C LEU A 241 25.72 13.63 -12.54
N GLY A 242 25.71 13.08 -11.32
CA GLY A 242 26.53 13.55 -10.20
C GLY A 242 28.02 13.48 -10.52
N ASP A 243 28.50 12.33 -11.01
CA ASP A 243 29.90 12.15 -11.43
C ASP A 243 30.28 13.15 -12.55
N LEU A 244 29.36 13.42 -13.49
CA LEU A 244 29.58 14.40 -14.56
C LEU A 244 29.66 15.84 -14.01
N VAL A 245 28.79 16.20 -13.07
CA VAL A 245 28.78 17.50 -12.41
C VAL A 245 30.08 17.72 -11.65
N GLU A 246 30.49 16.75 -10.82
CA GLU A 246 31.74 16.84 -10.05
C GLU A 246 32.97 17.01 -10.96
N ASN A 247 33.04 16.24 -12.04
CA ASN A 247 34.13 16.34 -13.02
C ASN A 247 34.14 17.70 -13.75
N THR A 248 32.97 18.24 -14.10
CA THR A 248 32.91 19.52 -14.82
C THR A 248 33.13 20.71 -13.88
N ASP A 249 32.70 20.64 -12.63
CA ASP A 249 33.05 21.62 -11.59
C ASP A 249 34.57 21.66 -11.35
N GLY A 250 35.22 20.50 -11.28
CA GLY A 250 36.67 20.40 -11.16
C GLY A 250 37.42 21.04 -12.34
N LEU A 251 36.94 20.81 -13.57
CA LEU A 251 37.48 21.46 -14.77
C LEU A 251 37.28 22.98 -14.76
N ASN A 252 36.11 23.48 -14.36
CA ASN A 252 35.86 24.92 -14.29
C ASN A 252 36.73 25.59 -13.22
N HIS A 253 36.99 24.93 -12.08
CA HIS A 253 37.93 25.44 -11.10
C HIS A 253 39.34 25.58 -11.67
N ILE A 254 39.79 24.60 -12.46
CA ILE A 254 41.10 24.67 -13.14
C ILE A 254 41.13 25.79 -14.18
N LEU A 255 40.07 25.93 -14.98
CA LEU A 255 39.98 27.02 -15.97
C LEU A 255 39.99 28.40 -15.28
N ASN A 256 39.25 28.57 -14.19
CA ASN A 256 39.28 29.81 -13.41
C ASN A 256 40.65 30.06 -12.77
N ASP A 257 41.34 29.02 -12.29
CA ASP A 257 42.73 29.11 -11.82
C ASP A 257 43.64 29.57 -12.97
N PHE A 258 43.48 29.04 -14.19
CA PHE A 258 44.23 29.48 -15.38
C PHE A 258 43.93 30.93 -15.75
N ASP A 259 42.67 31.35 -15.77
CA ASP A 259 42.28 32.75 -16.07
C ASP A 259 42.85 33.72 -15.02
N ALA A 260 42.89 33.30 -13.74
CA ALA A 260 43.51 34.07 -12.66
C ALA A 260 45.04 34.17 -12.83
N ILE A 261 45.68 33.08 -13.29
CA ILE A 261 47.12 33.07 -13.61
C ILE A 261 47.42 33.96 -14.80
N GLU A 262 46.63 33.88 -15.87
CA GLU A 262 46.77 34.75 -17.05
C GLU A 262 46.60 36.22 -16.64
N SER A 263 45.59 36.53 -15.82
CA SER A 263 45.39 37.88 -15.28
C SER A 263 46.56 38.36 -14.39
N TRP A 264 47.12 37.47 -13.57
CA TRP A 264 48.29 37.79 -12.75
C TRP A 264 49.54 38.00 -13.60
N LEU A 265 49.78 37.15 -14.61
CA LEU A 265 50.88 37.29 -15.56
C LEU A 265 50.78 38.61 -16.32
N ASP A 266 49.59 38.97 -16.82
CA ASP A 266 49.32 40.27 -17.44
C ASP A 266 49.61 41.44 -16.51
N GLU A 267 49.33 41.30 -15.21
CA GLU A 267 49.62 42.33 -14.21
C GLU A 267 51.13 42.46 -13.94
N GLN A 268 51.86 41.35 -13.85
CA GLN A 268 53.32 41.36 -13.69
C GLN A 268 54.01 41.89 -14.94
N GLU A 269 53.56 41.49 -16.13
CA GLU A 269 54.06 42.01 -17.40
C GLU A 269 53.88 43.54 -17.44
N LYS A 270 52.70 44.04 -17.08
CA LYS A 270 52.47 45.49 -16.94
C LYS A 270 53.42 46.14 -15.95
N LYS A 271 53.69 45.54 -14.77
CA LYS A 271 54.63 46.09 -13.77
C LYS A 271 56.06 46.18 -14.32
N ILE A 272 56.52 45.17 -15.06
CA ILE A 272 57.85 45.15 -15.68
C ILE A 272 57.97 46.22 -16.78
N TYR A 273 56.94 46.39 -17.62
CA TYR A 273 56.95 47.41 -18.68
C TYR A 273 56.64 48.84 -18.19
N LEU A 274 55.98 49.00 -17.04
CA LEU A 274 55.65 50.30 -16.43
C LEU A 274 56.60 50.72 -15.31
N GLU A 275 57.54 49.87 -14.87
CA GLU A 275 58.64 50.32 -14.03
C GLU A 275 59.50 51.28 -14.86
N PRO A 276 59.48 52.58 -14.52
CA PRO A 276 60.17 53.55 -15.34
C PRO A 276 61.66 53.31 -15.19
N SER A 277 62.37 53.26 -16.32
CA SER A 277 63.82 53.43 -16.44
C SER A 277 64.35 54.76 -15.83
N ASN A 278 63.57 55.44 -14.98
CA ASN A 278 63.89 56.67 -14.27
C ASN A 278 64.69 56.47 -12.97
N LYS A 279 65.06 55.24 -12.61
CA LYS A 279 66.05 55.00 -11.54
C LYS A 279 67.47 54.76 -12.05
N LEU A 280 67.72 54.91 -13.36
CA LEU A 280 69.04 54.72 -13.95
C LEU A 280 69.84 56.02 -14.13
N ASN A 281 69.30 57.19 -13.76
CA ASN A 281 69.97 58.47 -13.97
C ASN A 281 70.32 59.28 -12.71
N ASP A 282 69.97 58.83 -11.50
CA ASP A 282 70.39 59.52 -10.27
C ASP A 282 70.96 58.53 -9.25
N SER A 283 72.22 58.76 -8.86
CA SER A 283 73.07 58.03 -7.91
C SER A 283 73.90 56.85 -8.46
N LEU A 284 75.00 57.20 -9.13
CA LEU A 284 76.26 56.47 -8.98
C LEU A 284 76.77 56.72 -7.55
N ASP A 285 76.48 55.79 -6.63
CA ASP A 285 77.32 55.53 -5.46
C ASP A 285 77.33 54.03 -5.15
N GLU A 286 78.53 53.53 -4.91
CA GLU A 286 78.96 52.15 -5.10
C GLU A 286 78.51 51.19 -3.99
N SER A 287 78.28 49.92 -4.40
CA SER A 287 78.57 48.69 -3.64
C SER A 287 77.58 48.16 -2.57
N GLY A 288 76.26 48.34 -2.73
CA GLY A 288 75.29 47.66 -1.84
C GLY A 288 73.94 47.26 -2.42
N PHE A 289 73.61 47.65 -3.65
CA PHE A 289 72.23 47.52 -4.18
C PHE A 289 72.00 46.33 -5.13
N GLU A 290 73.06 45.69 -5.65
CA GLU A 290 72.90 44.58 -6.63
C GLU A 290 72.39 43.28 -5.98
N ASN A 291 72.69 43.01 -4.71
CA ASN A 291 72.23 41.76 -4.07
C ASN A 291 70.73 41.77 -3.73
N GLY A 292 70.16 42.92 -3.34
CA GLY A 292 68.75 42.99 -2.92
C GLY A 292 67.75 42.92 -4.06
N PHE A 293 68.12 43.38 -5.27
CA PHE A 293 67.26 43.26 -6.45
C PHE A 293 67.27 41.83 -7.00
N LEU A 294 68.46 41.23 -7.11
CA LEU A 294 68.62 39.84 -7.56
C LEU A 294 67.99 38.84 -6.58
N GLU A 295 68.10 39.05 -5.25
CA GLU A 295 67.45 38.18 -4.27
C GLU A 295 65.92 38.26 -4.34
N ASN A 296 65.35 39.44 -4.62
CA ASN A 296 63.91 39.60 -4.76
C ASN A 296 63.40 38.97 -6.07
N GLU A 297 64.16 39.08 -7.16
CA GLU A 297 63.84 38.49 -8.46
C GLU A 297 63.97 36.96 -8.44
N LEU A 298 64.99 36.42 -7.75
CA LEU A 298 65.14 34.98 -7.47
C LEU A 298 64.04 34.45 -6.54
N SER A 299 63.61 35.22 -5.54
CA SER A 299 62.49 34.83 -4.67
C SER A 299 61.18 34.75 -5.44
N ASN A 300 60.90 35.76 -6.27
CA ASN A 300 59.71 35.77 -7.14
C ASN A 300 59.74 34.63 -8.17
N GLN A 301 60.93 34.27 -8.68
CA GLN A 301 61.09 33.17 -9.62
C GLN A 301 60.86 31.80 -8.96
N ASN A 302 61.34 31.60 -7.73
CA ASN A 302 61.08 30.37 -6.96
C ASN A 302 59.60 30.22 -6.58
N GLU A 303 58.94 31.31 -6.18
CA GLU A 303 57.50 31.30 -5.89
C GLU A 303 56.68 30.96 -7.14
N LEU A 304 57.08 31.48 -8.31
CA LEU A 304 56.46 31.16 -9.60
C LEU A 304 56.65 29.68 -9.97
N GLU A 305 57.86 29.14 -9.82
CA GLU A 305 58.14 27.72 -10.12
C GLU A 305 57.36 26.78 -9.19
N GLU A 306 57.29 27.07 -7.89
CA GLU A 306 56.54 26.26 -6.93
C GLU A 306 55.03 26.29 -7.23
N PHE A 307 54.50 27.47 -7.56
CA PHE A 307 53.10 27.63 -7.94
C PHE A 307 52.77 26.89 -9.25
N LEU A 308 53.60 27.02 -10.29
CA LEU A 308 53.42 26.31 -11.57
C LEU A 308 53.46 24.78 -11.38
N LYS A 309 54.33 24.29 -10.49
CA LYS A 309 54.43 22.86 -10.17
C LYS A 309 53.16 22.33 -9.50
N ILE A 310 52.58 23.08 -8.55
CA ILE A 310 51.31 22.73 -7.90
C ILE A 310 50.16 22.67 -8.92
N GLN A 311 50.15 23.60 -9.89
CA GLN A 311 49.11 23.63 -10.92
C GLN A 311 49.27 22.51 -11.96
N ASP A 312 50.50 22.18 -12.40
CA ASP A 312 50.75 21.01 -13.28
C ASP A 312 50.27 19.71 -12.62
N GLU A 313 50.50 19.54 -11.33
CA GLU A 313 50.07 18.35 -10.58
C GLU A 313 48.54 18.25 -10.46
N LYS A 314 47.85 19.38 -10.25
CA LYS A 314 46.36 19.44 -10.27
C LYS A 314 45.77 19.13 -11.64
N VAL A 315 46.36 19.67 -12.71
CA VAL A 315 45.92 19.45 -14.10
C VAL A 315 46.11 17.98 -14.46
N ARG A 316 47.28 17.41 -14.17
CA ARG A 316 47.59 16.01 -14.45
C ARG A 316 46.64 15.07 -13.70
N SER A 317 46.38 15.33 -12.42
CA SER A 317 45.40 14.58 -11.62
C SER A 317 43.98 14.62 -12.21
N THR A 318 43.58 15.74 -12.82
CA THR A 318 42.24 15.91 -13.38
C THR A 318 42.12 15.29 -14.77
N CYS A 319 43.15 15.39 -15.60
CA CYS A 319 43.24 14.67 -16.87
C CYS A 319 43.18 13.15 -16.66
N ASP A 320 43.90 12.61 -15.66
CA ASP A 320 43.88 11.19 -15.32
C ASP A 320 42.46 10.72 -14.91
N LYS A 321 41.73 11.55 -14.14
CA LYS A 321 40.32 11.29 -13.78
C LYS A 321 39.41 11.29 -15.01
N ILE A 322 39.57 12.24 -15.93
CA ILE A 322 38.76 12.34 -17.15
C ILE A 322 39.02 11.16 -18.09
N ASP A 323 40.28 10.76 -18.27
CA ASP A 323 40.63 9.64 -19.14
C ASP A 323 40.18 8.30 -18.54
N SER A 324 40.20 8.15 -17.21
CA SER A 324 39.56 7.01 -16.54
C SER A 324 38.05 6.94 -16.79
N PHE A 325 37.37 8.09 -16.87
CA PHE A 325 35.94 8.17 -17.17
C PHE A 325 35.62 7.84 -18.64
N LYS A 326 36.47 8.24 -19.58
CA LYS A 326 36.33 7.86 -21.01
C LYS A 326 36.50 6.35 -21.23
N MET A 327 37.43 5.72 -20.51
CA MET A 327 37.68 4.27 -20.58
C MET A 327 36.47 3.45 -20.11
N VAL A 328 35.74 3.90 -19.08
CA VAL A 328 34.50 3.27 -18.60
C VAL A 328 33.38 3.36 -19.67
N LYS A 329 33.26 4.50 -20.38
CA LYS A 329 32.28 4.64 -21.47
C LYS A 329 32.56 3.77 -22.71
N THR A 330 33.79 3.35 -22.93
CA THR A 330 34.16 2.49 -24.07
C THR A 330 34.18 1.00 -23.74
N GLY A 331 34.13 0.62 -22.46
CA GLY A 331 34.21 -0.77 -21.99
C GLY A 331 32.90 -1.56 -21.91
N ASP A 332 31.74 -0.88 -21.81
CA ASP A 332 30.46 -1.53 -21.47
C ASP A 332 29.51 -1.78 -22.66
N ASN A 333 29.98 -1.65 -23.91
CA ASN A 333 29.16 -1.94 -25.09
C ASN A 333 29.26 -3.39 -25.62
N ASP A 334 30.10 -4.25 -25.05
CA ASP A 334 30.26 -5.65 -25.50
C ASP A 334 30.25 -6.67 -24.34
N SER A 335 29.20 -6.69 -23.50
CA SER A 335 28.90 -7.90 -22.70
C SER A 335 27.47 -7.90 -22.12
N THR A 336 26.46 -7.94 -22.99
CA THR A 336 25.14 -8.46 -22.60
C THR A 336 25.12 -9.97 -22.79
N ASP A 337 25.68 -10.70 -21.84
CA ASP A 337 25.25 -12.06 -21.49
C ASP A 337 25.79 -12.42 -20.09
N MET A 338 25.03 -12.03 -19.06
CA MET A 338 25.17 -12.60 -17.72
C MET A 338 23.89 -13.38 -17.40
N THR A 339 24.00 -14.69 -17.62
CA THR A 339 23.12 -15.70 -17.05
C THR A 339 23.23 -15.67 -15.53
N PHE A 340 22.19 -15.17 -14.85
CA PHE A 340 22.06 -15.34 -13.40
C PHE A 340 21.51 -16.73 -13.11
N SER A 341 22.39 -17.59 -12.58
CA SER A 341 22.06 -18.89 -12.01
C SER A 341 21.30 -18.68 -10.71
N SER A 342 20.08 -19.24 -10.65
CA SER A 342 19.28 -19.33 -9.44
C SER A 342 19.82 -20.44 -8.54
N GLU A 343 20.40 -20.08 -7.40
CA GLU A 343 20.50 -20.98 -6.24
C GLU A 343 19.84 -20.31 -5.03
N VAL A 344 18.57 -20.67 -4.83
CA VAL A 344 17.90 -20.56 -3.53
C VAL A 344 18.03 -21.92 -2.87
N GLN A 345 18.85 -22.00 -1.83
CA GLN A 345 18.83 -23.14 -0.91
C GLN A 345 17.63 -23.03 0.03
N ILE A 346 17.05 -24.20 0.29
CA ILE A 346 15.80 -24.55 0.97
C ILE A 346 15.50 -23.75 2.24
#